data_AF-F4PYS4-F1
#
_entry.id   AF-F4PYS4-F1
#
_cell.length_a   1.000
_cell.length_b   1.000
_cell.length_c   1.000
_cell.angle_alpha   90.00
_cell.angle_beta   90.00
_cell.angle_gamma   90.00
#
_symmetry.space_group_name_H-M   'P 1'
#
loop_
_entity.id
_entity.type
_entity.pdbx_description
1 polymer ?
#
loop_
_entity_poly.entity_id
_entity_poly.type
_entity_poly.pdbx_seq_one_letter_code
_entity_poly.pdbx_strand_id
1 'polypeptide(L)'
;MSTEFVKQAISSNKLVIFSKTFCPYCVKAKQLFANLKVNAFVIELDNRGDCGECQDALKSITGVRSVPQIFVNQKFIGGCDGMSYSLSLSSYHLYLTFYSLLCIYLSIYLSIDTHKLHKDGKLVPLLKDAGLLD
;
A
#
# COMPACT_ATOMS: atom_id res chain seq x y z
N MET A 1 -4.73 7.35 -28.36
CA MET A 1 -5.77 8.16 -27.69
C MET A 1 -5.93 7.68 -26.24
N SER A 2 -6.62 6.57 -25.94
CA SER A 2 -6.85 6.13 -24.54
C SER A 2 -5.66 5.46 -23.88
N THR A 3 -4.89 4.63 -24.61
CA THR A 3 -3.65 4.01 -24.07
C THR A 3 -2.62 5.05 -23.65
N GLU A 4 -2.48 6.13 -24.42
CA GLU A 4 -1.54 7.21 -24.12
C GLU A 4 -1.99 7.97 -22.87
N PHE A 5 -3.29 8.26 -22.74
CA PHE A 5 -3.86 8.85 -21.54
C PHE A 5 -3.60 7.98 -20.30
N VAL A 6 -3.82 6.67 -20.37
CA VAL A 6 -3.55 5.74 -19.25
C VAL A 6 -2.07 5.78 -18.86
N LYS A 7 -1.16 5.68 -19.84
CA LYS A 7 0.29 5.75 -19.59
C LYS A 7 0.71 7.08 -18.99
N GLN A 8 0.20 8.19 -19.53
CA GLN A 8 0.50 9.54 -19.04
C GLN A 8 -0.01 9.76 -17.62
N ALA A 9 -1.22 9.29 -17.31
CA ALA A 9 -1.76 9.35 -15.96
C ALA A 9 -0.85 8.62 -14.97
N ILE A 10 -0.42 7.40 -15.32
CA ILE A 10 0.48 6.57 -14.51
C ILE A 10 1.86 7.24 -14.33
N SER A 11 2.43 7.83 -15.38
CA SER A 11 3.77 8.43 -15.34
C SER A 11 3.82 9.79 -14.65
N SER A 12 2.74 10.59 -14.75
CA SER A 12 2.73 11.97 -14.26
C SER A 12 2.31 12.10 -12.78
N ASN A 13 1.83 11.02 -12.16
CA ASN A 13 1.29 11.05 -10.81
C ASN A 13 1.94 9.98 -9.93
N LYS A 14 2.27 10.33 -8.68
CA LYS A 14 2.85 9.39 -7.70
C LYS A 14 1.86 8.30 -7.29
N LEU A 15 0.57 8.62 -7.23
CA LEU A 15 -0.50 7.69 -6.89
C LEU A 15 -1.68 7.91 -7.85
N VAL A 16 -2.07 6.87 -8.57
CA VAL A 16 -3.23 6.88 -9.48
C VAL A 16 -4.20 5.78 -9.10
N ILE A 17 -5.50 6.11 -9.12
CA ILE A 17 -6.58 5.15 -8.92
C ILE A 17 -7.51 5.24 -10.14
N PHE A 18 -7.51 4.20 -10.97
CA PHE A 18 -8.54 4.01 -11.97
C PHE A 18 -9.76 3.39 -11.31
N SER A 19 -10.89 4.07 -11.40
CA SER A 19 -12.09 3.87 -10.58
C SER A 19 -13.36 3.85 -11.45
N LYS A 20 -14.47 3.44 -10.85
CA LYS A 20 -15.82 3.74 -11.35
C LYS A 20 -16.68 4.28 -10.20
N THR A 21 -17.54 5.27 -10.49
CA THR A 21 -18.30 5.97 -9.45
C THR A 21 -19.22 5.04 -8.64
N PHE A 22 -19.81 4.04 -9.29
CA PHE A 22 -20.72 3.07 -8.67
C PHE A 22 -20.04 1.88 -8.00
N CYS A 23 -18.71 1.76 -8.06
CA CYS A 23 -18.01 0.57 -7.58
C CYS A 23 -17.68 0.67 -6.08
N PRO A 24 -18.22 -0.21 -5.22
CA PRO A 24 -17.98 -0.15 -3.78
C PRO A 24 -16.51 -0.40 -3.41
N TYR A 25 -15.80 -1.23 -4.18
CA TYR A 25 -14.36 -1.47 -3.98
C TYR A 25 -13.51 -0.23 -4.30
N CYS A 26 -13.93 0.57 -5.28
CA CYS A 26 -13.26 1.83 -5.59
C CYS A 26 -13.46 2.86 -4.47
N VAL A 27 -14.66 2.92 -3.89
CA VAL A 27 -14.94 3.76 -2.71
C VAL A 27 -14.02 3.40 -1.56
N LYS A 28 -13.90 2.11 -1.22
CA LYS A 28 -13.00 1.62 -0.17
C LYS A 28 -11.53 1.99 -0.43
N ALA A 29 -11.05 1.80 -1.66
CA ALA A 29 -9.68 2.17 -2.03
C ALA A 29 -9.41 3.68 -1.88
N LYS A 30 -10.34 4.53 -2.30
CA LYS A 30 -10.25 5.99 -2.14
C LYS A 30 -10.24 6.39 -0.66
N GLN A 31 -11.13 5.80 0.15
CA GLN A 31 -11.19 6.06 1.60
C GLN A 31 -9.91 5.65 2.32
N LEU A 32 -9.32 4.51 1.94
CA LEU A 32 -8.05 4.05 2.51
C LEU A 32 -6.94 5.07 2.33
N PHE A 33 -6.76 5.61 1.11
CA PHE A 33 -5.75 6.66 0.89
C PHE A 33 -6.09 7.99 1.55
N ALA A 34 -7.39 8.35 1.61
CA ALA A 34 -7.84 9.51 2.36
C ALA A 34 -7.49 9.41 3.85
N ASN A 35 -7.70 8.24 4.46
CA ASN A 35 -7.35 7.96 5.87
C ASN A 35 -5.84 8.02 6.11
N LEU A 36 -5.04 7.59 5.13
CA LEU A 36 -3.58 7.71 5.14
C LEU A 36 -3.09 9.13 4.82
N LYS A 37 -4.00 10.08 4.56
CA LYS A 37 -3.69 11.46 4.16
C LYS A 37 -2.79 11.55 2.91
N VAL A 38 -2.92 10.57 2.02
CA VAL A 38 -2.20 10.54 0.74
C VAL A 38 -3.12 11.03 -0.36
N ASN A 39 -2.71 12.09 -1.06
CA ASN A 39 -3.47 12.60 -2.20
C ASN A 39 -3.35 11.66 -3.40
N ALA A 40 -4.48 11.17 -3.91
CA ALA A 40 -4.54 10.24 -5.04
C ALA A 40 -5.11 10.94 -6.27
N PHE A 41 -4.50 10.72 -7.43
CA PHE A 41 -5.10 11.11 -8.71
C PHE A 41 -6.14 10.07 -9.11
N VAL A 42 -7.42 10.41 -8.98
CA VAL A 42 -8.54 9.51 -9.26
C VAL A 42 -9.09 9.75 -10.65
N ILE A 43 -9.26 8.69 -11.43
CA ILE A 43 -9.90 8.73 -12.74
C ILE A 43 -11.15 7.85 -12.69
N GLU A 44 -12.32 8.48 -12.78
CA GLU A 44 -13.60 7.79 -12.89
C GLU A 44 -13.86 7.42 -14.36
N LEU A 45 -13.62 6.16 -14.69
CA LEU A 45 -13.66 5.67 -16.08
C LEU A 45 -15.07 5.69 -16.67
N ASP A 46 -16.09 5.47 -15.85
CA ASP A 46 -17.50 5.51 -16.25
C ASP A 46 -18.00 6.90 -16.64
N ASN A 47 -17.29 7.96 -16.24
CA ASN A 47 -17.57 9.33 -16.68
C ASN A 47 -16.91 9.68 -18.02
N ARG A 48 -16.22 8.72 -18.66
CA ARG A 48 -15.53 8.92 -19.94
C ARG A 48 -16.23 8.18 -21.07
N GLY A 49 -16.28 8.81 -22.25
CA GLY A 49 -16.78 8.17 -23.47
C GLY A 49 -15.94 6.99 -23.96
N ASP A 50 -14.65 6.93 -23.57
CA ASP A 50 -13.68 5.89 -23.95
C ASP A 50 -13.38 4.90 -22.80
N CYS A 51 -14.38 4.64 -21.95
CA CYS A 51 -14.24 3.74 -20.79
C CYS A 51 -13.73 2.35 -21.19
N GLY A 52 -14.24 1.78 -22.30
CA GLY A 52 -13.89 0.43 -22.75
C GLY A 52 -12.42 0.34 -23.15
N GLU A 53 -11.96 1.30 -23.95
CA GLU A 53 -10.61 1.42 -24.45
C GLU A 53 -9.60 1.67 -23.32
N CYS A 54 -9.98 2.49 -22.33
CA CYS A 54 -9.16 2.67 -21.12
C CYS A 54 -9.03 1.37 -20.33
N GLN A 55 -10.12 0.60 -20.17
CA GLN A 55 -10.08 -0.69 -19.48
C GLN A 55 -9.25 -1.73 -20.24
N ASP A 56 -9.29 -1.71 -21.56
CA ASP A 56 -8.50 -2.63 -22.40
C ASP A 56 -7.01 -2.25 -22.38
N ALA A 57 -6.69 -0.95 -22.40
CA ALA A 57 -5.33 -0.46 -22.17
C ALA A 57 -4.80 -0.87 -20.79
N LEU A 58 -5.57 -0.68 -19.73
CA LEU A 58 -5.22 -1.15 -18.39
C LEU A 58 -4.97 -2.65 -18.36
N LYS A 59 -5.86 -3.46 -18.98
CA LYS A 59 -5.68 -4.91 -19.10
C LYS A 59 -4.38 -5.28 -19.80
N SER A 60 -3.99 -4.56 -20.86
CA SER A 60 -2.71 -4.82 -21.53
C SER A 60 -1.48 -4.52 -20.66
N ILE A 61 -1.60 -3.58 -19.72
CA ILE A 61 -0.50 -3.19 -18.81
C ILE A 61 -0.44 -4.12 -17.60
N THR A 62 -1.59 -4.49 -17.03
CA THR A 62 -1.67 -5.15 -15.71
C THR A 62 -2.13 -6.60 -15.76
N GLY A 63 -2.63 -7.05 -16.91
CA GLY A 63 -3.31 -8.35 -17.06
C GLY A 63 -4.75 -8.35 -16.53
N VAL A 64 -5.21 -7.27 -15.89
CA VAL A 64 -6.50 -7.20 -15.20
C VAL A 64 -7.37 -6.11 -15.83
N ARG A 65 -8.67 -6.39 -16.02
CA ARG A 65 -9.62 -5.43 -16.62
C ARG A 65 -10.51 -4.72 -15.61
N SER A 66 -10.71 -5.32 -14.44
CA SER A 66 -11.58 -4.80 -13.39
C SER A 66 -11.00 -3.54 -12.73
N VAL A 67 -11.86 -2.77 -12.08
CA VAL A 67 -11.51 -1.66 -11.19
C VAL A 67 -11.76 -2.07 -9.73
N PRO A 68 -11.10 -1.43 -8.74
CA PRO A 68 -10.07 -0.41 -8.88
C PRO A 68 -8.76 -0.97 -9.43
N GLN A 69 -7.99 -0.15 -10.14
CA GLN A 69 -6.57 -0.42 -10.44
C GLN A 69 -5.71 0.71 -9.91
N ILE A 70 -4.70 0.35 -9.12
CA ILE A 70 -3.95 1.30 -8.32
C ILE A 70 -2.48 1.22 -8.70
N PHE A 71 -1.91 2.37 -8.98
CA PHE A 71 -0.50 2.53 -9.34
C PHE A 71 0.18 3.46 -8.34
N VAL A 72 1.32 3.04 -7.82
CA VAL A 72 2.19 3.84 -6.93
C VAL A 72 3.56 3.92 -7.57
N ASN A 73 4.06 5.13 -7.80
CA ASN A 73 5.32 5.39 -8.48
C ASN A 73 5.46 4.55 -9.76
N GLN A 74 4.43 4.60 -10.61
CA GLN A 74 4.34 3.88 -11.89
C GLN A 74 4.23 2.35 -11.78
N LYS A 75 4.33 1.77 -10.57
CA LYS A 75 4.20 0.34 -10.34
C LYS A 75 2.75 -0.01 -10.06
N PHE A 76 2.24 -1.03 -10.75
CA PHE A 76 0.94 -1.61 -10.47
C PHE A 76 0.98 -2.35 -9.12
N ILE A 77 0.12 -1.94 -8.19
CA ILE A 77 0.02 -2.54 -6.84
C ILE A 77 -1.13 -3.55 -6.76
N GLY A 78 -2.14 -3.40 -7.62
CA GLY A 78 -3.30 -4.28 -7.66
C GLY A 78 -4.63 -3.53 -7.58
N GLY A 79 -5.69 -4.30 -7.32
CA GLY A 79 -7.01 -3.77 -6.94
C GLY A 79 -7.17 -3.66 -5.42
N CYS A 80 -8.41 -3.71 -4.94
CA CYS A 80 -8.72 -3.52 -3.51
C CYS A 80 -8.11 -4.59 -2.60
N ASP A 81 -8.13 -5.85 -3.03
CA ASP A 81 -7.61 -6.98 -2.23
C ASP A 81 -6.08 -6.98 -2.21
N GLY A 82 -5.45 -6.80 -3.38
CA GLY A 82 -4.00 -6.70 -3.51
C GLY A 82 -3.41 -5.52 -2.74
N MET A 83 -4.12 -4.39 -2.66
CA MET A 83 -3.64 -3.24 -1.90
C MET A 83 -3.68 -3.44 -0.39
N SER A 84 -4.73 -4.08 0.13
CA SER A 84 -4.81 -4.40 1.57
C SER A 84 -3.63 -5.29 1.98
N TYR A 85 -3.26 -6.24 1.12
CA TYR A 85 -2.11 -7.11 1.31
C TYR A 85 -0.77 -6.37 1.18
N SER A 86 -0.62 -5.49 0.18
CA SER A 86 0.64 -4.75 -0.01
C SER A 86 0.88 -3.74 1.12
N LEU A 87 -0.16 -3.09 1.64
CA LEU A 87 -0.04 -2.17 2.76
C LEU A 87 0.25 -2.90 4.07
N SER A 88 -0.40 -4.05 4.31
CA SER A 88 -0.06 -4.85 5.49
C SER A 88 1.39 -5.30 5.44
N LEU A 89 1.87 -5.82 4.31
CA LEU A 89 3.28 -6.19 4.13
C LEU A 89 4.24 -5.02 4.34
N SER A 90 3.93 -3.83 3.84
CA SER A 90 4.76 -2.64 4.07
C SER A 90 4.83 -2.26 5.55
N SER A 91 3.69 -2.30 6.26
CA SER A 91 3.65 -2.04 7.70
C SER A 91 4.41 -3.09 8.49
N TYR A 92 4.29 -4.38 8.13
CA TYR A 92 5.07 -5.45 8.75
C TYR A 92 6.56 -5.31 8.48
N HIS A 93 6.96 -4.94 7.27
CA HIS A 93 8.37 -4.71 6.95
C HIS A 93 8.94 -3.55 7.77
N LEU A 94 8.21 -2.43 7.83
CA LEU A 94 8.60 -1.27 8.63
C LEU A 94 8.72 -1.65 10.11
N TYR A 95 7.73 -2.36 10.65
CA TYR A 95 7.76 -2.90 12.01
C TYR A 95 8.99 -3.78 12.25
N LEU A 96 9.29 -4.74 11.35
CA LEU A 96 10.43 -5.62 11.48
C LEU A 96 11.76 -4.86 11.44
N THR A 97 11.88 -3.83 10.59
CA THR A 97 13.08 -2.98 10.54
C THR A 97 13.27 -2.18 11.83
N PHE A 98 12.21 -1.55 12.35
CA PHE A 98 12.26 -0.84 13.63
C PHE A 98 12.55 -1.78 14.80
N TYR A 99 11.88 -2.94 14.84
CA TYR A 99 12.09 -3.96 15.87
C TYR A 99 13.52 -4.49 15.86
N SER A 100 14.08 -4.74 14.68
CA SER A 100 15.47 -5.18 14.53
C SER A 100 16.46 -4.11 15.00
N LEU A 101 16.29 -2.85 14.58
CA LEU A 101 17.13 -1.73 15.02
C LEU A 101 17.05 -1.50 16.52
N LEU A 102 15.85 -1.60 17.10
CA LEU A 102 15.64 -1.50 18.54
C LEU A 102 16.33 -2.64 19.27
N CYS A 103 16.20 -3.88 18.79
CA CYS A 103 16.91 -5.03 19.39
C CYS A 103 18.42 -4.85 19.37
N ILE A 104 18.98 -4.35 18.26
CA ILE A 104 20.40 -4.03 18.12
C ILE A 104 20.80 -2.94 19.14
N TYR A 105 20.01 -1.88 19.26
CA TYR A 105 20.26 -0.81 20.23
C TYR A 105 20.26 -1.33 21.68
N LEU A 106 19.26 -2.13 22.08
CA LEU A 106 19.18 -2.72 23.42
C LEU A 106 20.37 -3.65 23.71
N SER A 107 20.78 -4.47 22.73
CA SER A 107 21.92 -5.36 22.88
C SER A 107 23.25 -4.61 23.01
N ILE A 108 23.44 -3.52 22.27
CA ILE A 108 24.70 -2.76 22.26
C ILE A 108 24.81 -1.80 23.45
N TYR A 109 23.75 -1.04 23.74
CA TYR A 109 23.82 0.08 24.68
C TYR A 109 23.34 -0.26 26.09
N LEU A 110 22.48 -1.27 26.23
CA LEU A 110 21.91 -1.67 27.52
C LEU A 110 22.36 -3.07 27.96
N SER A 111 23.21 -3.74 27.17
CA SER A 111 23.70 -5.10 27.41
C SER A 111 22.56 -6.12 27.63
N ILE A 112 21.40 -5.88 27.01
CA ILE A 112 20.23 -6.75 27.12
C ILE A 112 20.34 -7.86 26.06
N ASP A 113 20.31 -9.12 26.48
CA ASP A 113 20.21 -10.26 25.55
C ASP A 113 18.79 -10.37 24.98
N THR A 114 18.54 -9.56 23.95
CA THR A 114 17.25 -9.52 23.25
C THR A 114 16.92 -10.86 22.59
N HIS A 115 17.92 -11.63 22.16
CA HIS A 115 17.70 -12.94 21.56
C HIS A 115 17.16 -13.95 22.58
N LYS A 116 17.74 -13.99 23.78
CA LYS A 116 17.21 -14.82 24.87
C LYS A 116 15.81 -14.39 25.29
N LEU A 117 15.58 -13.09 25.47
CA LEU A 117 14.25 -12.57 25.83
C LEU A 117 13.19 -12.87 24.74
N HIS A 118 13.59 -12.85 23.47
CA HIS A 118 12.70 -13.22 22.37
C HIS A 118 12.35 -14.71 22.44
N LYS A 119 13.35 -15.59 22.63
CA LYS A 119 13.14 -17.04 22.80
C LYS A 119 12.29 -17.38 24.02
N ASP A 120 12.45 -16.64 25.10
CA ASP A 120 11.69 -16.83 26.34
C ASP A 120 10.30 -16.18 26.28
N GLY A 121 9.92 -15.53 25.18
CA GLY A 121 8.63 -14.85 25.02
C GLY A 121 8.47 -13.57 25.86
N LYS A 122 9.57 -13.06 26.44
CA LYS A 122 9.58 -11.92 27.37
C LYS A 122 9.89 -10.58 26.71
N LEU A 123 10.45 -10.59 25.49
CA LEU A 123 10.88 -9.37 24.82
C LEU A 123 9.71 -8.44 24.48
N VAL A 124 8.62 -8.96 23.90
CA VAL A 124 7.45 -8.13 23.54
C VAL A 124 6.75 -7.54 24.77
N PRO A 125 6.46 -8.31 25.84
CA PRO A 125 5.94 -7.74 27.09
C PRO A 125 6.81 -6.62 27.66
N LEU A 126 8.13 -6.83 27.71
CA LEU A 126 9.08 -5.84 28.22
C LEU A 126 9.06 -4.54 27.40
N LEU A 127 8.96 -4.65 26.08
CA LEU A 127 8.86 -3.49 25.19
C LEU A 127 7.53 -2.74 25.34
N LYS A 128 6.41 -3.44 25.60
CA LYS A 128 5.12 -2.82 25.91
C LYS A 128 5.14 -2.10 27.26
N ASP A 129 5.69 -2.74 28.29
CA ASP A 129 5.84 -2.15 29.62
C ASP A 129 6.73 -0.89 29.60
N ALA A 130 7.74 -0.87 28.72
CA ALA A 130 8.61 0.28 28.49
C ALA A 130 8.01 1.36 27.57
N GLY A 131 6.80 1.16 27.04
CA GLY A 131 6.15 2.09 26.10
C GLY A 131 6.85 2.21 24.74
N LEU A 132 7.64 1.19 24.35
CA LEU A 132 8.39 1.16 23.09
C LEU A 132 7.63 0.45 21.96
N LEU A 133 6.52 -0.22 22.28
CA LEU A 133 5.64 -0.93 21.36
C LEU A 133 4.19 -0.80 21.82
N ASP A 134 3.27 -0.61 20.87
CA ASP A 134 1.81 -0.61 21.09
C ASP A 134 1.24 -2.05 21.13
#